data_AF-A0A8T5Q0Z2-F1
#
_entry.id   AF-A0A8T5Q0Z2-F1
#
_cell.length_a   1.000
_cell.length_b   1.000
_cell.length_c   1.000
_cell.angle_alpha   90.00
_cell.angle_beta   90.00
_cell.angle_gamma   90.00
#
_symmetry.space_group_name_H-M   'P 1'
#
loop_
_entity.id
_entity.type
_entity.pdbx_description
1 polymer ?
#
loop_
_entity_poly.entity_id
_entity_poly.type
_entity_poly.pdbx_seq_one_letter_code
_entity_poly.pdbx_strand_id
1 'polypeptide(L)'
;MVQNSLVKYIRTQLNAGYDAGSIRSYLLKYGYTLSQIDNAMQFAYPASAVKHHFHLPRAKIALIVAVICSVLLISFAAFTFLAPGKQPVQLLNLKLGLSENSFEYGGSLRFSIDLTNTGKQGYFITLRHEVYNLADQFVRFQEETIAIEKKASSSVVMPLGDTPPGSYYLKTTAFYGDETESSTASFKVVKEKQQPAVPSSQVQEPAEAERCPLSCNDNDGCTNDYCNEQTNYLCRHDKVFPCCGNGICEDDEDYSNCLSDCAVPEGKEEDIFKGKPIWEKLDMIADIAKSDKKKAMEYCAAIEQSTFRYDCLTRTAVSSNDDNVCSSIEDDSYKDKCYKESAASSRNNEVCSKISKDSKRDQCYMDFATKGDYTVCDKLVNKYLKQSCESLKKLSEVKASA
;
A
#
# COMPACT_ATOMS: atom_id res chain seq x y z
N MET A 1 32.47 8.31 3.27
CA MET A 1 33.83 8.62 2.77
C MET A 1 34.15 7.60 1.68
N VAL A 2 34.58 8.02 0.48
CA VAL A 2 34.79 7.09 -0.64
C VAL A 2 36.07 6.29 -0.44
N GLN A 3 36.01 4.97 -0.63
CA GLN A 3 37.16 4.08 -0.49
C GLN A 3 38.10 4.25 -1.70
N ASN A 4 39.27 4.85 -1.50
CA ASN A 4 40.24 5.10 -2.57
C ASN A 4 40.73 3.83 -3.28
N SER A 5 40.79 2.70 -2.57
CA SER A 5 41.12 1.39 -3.14
C SER A 5 40.11 0.95 -4.21
N LEU A 6 38.82 1.15 -3.94
CA LEU A 6 37.73 0.81 -4.85
C LEU A 6 37.73 1.69 -6.10
N VAL A 7 37.95 3.00 -5.93
CA VAL A 7 38.09 3.94 -7.07
C VAL A 7 39.27 3.55 -7.97
N LYS A 8 40.42 3.19 -7.36
CA LYS A 8 41.60 2.74 -8.10
C LYS A 8 41.32 1.45 -8.87
N TYR A 9 40.64 0.49 -8.26
CA TYR A 9 40.24 -0.76 -8.92
C TYR A 9 39.32 -0.49 -10.12
N ILE A 10 38.24 0.28 -9.94
CA ILE A 10 37.29 0.61 -11.00
C ILE A 10 38.02 1.29 -12.17
N ARG A 11 38.90 2.25 -11.89
CA ARG A 11 39.69 2.94 -12.91
C ARG A 11 40.60 1.98 -13.68
N THR A 12 41.26 1.04 -13.00
CA THR A 12 42.08 0.01 -13.65
C THR A 12 41.23 -0.87 -14.59
N GLN A 13 40.04 -1.29 -14.16
CA GLN A 13 39.15 -2.11 -14.99
C GLN A 13 38.61 -1.34 -16.19
N LEU A 14 38.20 -0.08 -16.02
CA LEU A 14 37.77 0.77 -17.14
C LEU A 14 38.90 0.98 -18.16
N ASN A 15 40.13 1.21 -17.70
CA ASN A 15 41.31 1.33 -18.59
C ASN A 15 41.67 0.01 -19.29
N ALA A 16 41.29 -1.13 -18.71
CA ALA A 16 41.44 -2.45 -19.33
C ALA A 16 40.29 -2.81 -20.30
N GLY A 17 39.30 -1.93 -20.48
CA GLY A 17 38.22 -2.09 -21.45
C GLY A 17 36.98 -2.81 -20.94
N TYR A 18 36.87 -3.08 -19.64
CA TYR A 18 35.65 -3.65 -19.07
C TYR A 18 34.52 -2.61 -19.03
N ASP A 19 33.30 -3.02 -19.38
CA ASP A 19 32.15 -2.14 -19.30
C ASP A 19 31.71 -1.90 -17.84
N ALA A 20 31.09 -0.75 -17.63
CA ALA A 20 30.66 -0.27 -16.32
C ALA A 20 29.67 -1.21 -15.62
N GLY A 21 28.81 -1.89 -16.39
CA GLY A 21 27.82 -2.84 -15.87
C GLY A 21 28.48 -4.12 -15.35
N SER A 22 29.44 -4.67 -16.09
CA SER A 22 30.23 -5.85 -15.67
C SER A 22 31.01 -5.58 -14.39
N ILE A 23 31.63 -4.40 -14.27
CA ILE A 23 32.35 -4.00 -13.04
C ILE A 23 31.38 -3.90 -11.84
N ARG A 24 30.18 -3.31 -12.03
CA ARG A 24 29.16 -3.20 -10.98
C ARG A 24 28.68 -4.57 -10.50
N SER A 25 28.33 -5.47 -11.43
CA SER A 25 27.88 -6.83 -11.11
C SER A 25 28.94 -7.64 -10.39
N TYR A 26 30.20 -7.51 -10.80
CA TYR A 26 31.32 -8.17 -10.13
C TYR A 26 31.48 -7.68 -8.69
N LEU A 27 31.49 -6.36 -8.45
CA LEU A 27 31.66 -5.80 -7.11
C LEU A 27 30.50 -6.16 -6.17
N LEU A 28 29.27 -6.23 -6.67
CA LEU A 28 28.11 -6.70 -5.90
C LEU A 28 28.30 -8.14 -5.39
N LYS A 29 28.82 -9.02 -6.25
CA LYS A 29 29.12 -10.42 -5.89
C LYS A 29 30.16 -10.54 -4.76
N TYR A 30 31.04 -9.56 -4.61
CA TYR A 30 32.09 -9.51 -3.57
C TYR A 30 31.67 -8.68 -2.34
N GLY A 31 30.37 -8.42 -2.17
CA GLY A 31 29.81 -7.84 -0.95
C GLY A 31 29.90 -6.32 -0.86
N TYR A 32 30.26 -5.62 -1.95
CA TYR A 32 30.14 -4.16 -1.99
C TYR A 32 28.67 -3.77 -2.16
N THR A 33 28.20 -2.77 -1.40
CA THR A 33 26.84 -2.24 -1.57
C THR A 33 26.74 -1.38 -2.83
N LEU A 34 25.53 -1.29 -3.42
CA LEU A 34 25.24 -0.39 -4.55
C LEU A 34 25.72 1.04 -4.31
N SER A 35 25.46 1.59 -3.11
CA SER A 35 25.88 2.93 -2.73
C SER A 35 27.41 3.11 -2.75
N GLN A 36 28.19 2.11 -2.28
CA GLN A 36 29.65 2.18 -2.33
C GLN A 36 30.18 2.15 -3.77
N ILE A 37 29.56 1.32 -4.63
CA ILE A 37 29.94 1.19 -6.03
C ILE A 37 29.64 2.48 -6.79
N ASP A 38 28.44 3.03 -6.63
CA ASP A 38 28.00 4.23 -7.36
C ASP A 38 28.81 5.47 -6.95
N ASN A 39 29.06 5.63 -5.65
CA ASN A 39 29.94 6.68 -5.15
C ASN A 39 31.35 6.52 -5.75
N ALA A 40 31.93 5.31 -5.78
CA ALA A 40 33.28 5.11 -6.31
C ALA A 40 33.36 5.29 -7.84
N MET A 41 32.32 4.89 -8.58
CA MET A 41 32.20 5.09 -10.03
C MET A 41 32.24 6.57 -10.39
N GLN A 42 31.54 7.42 -9.63
CA GLN A 42 31.52 8.88 -9.85
C GLN A 42 32.93 9.51 -9.82
N PHE A 43 33.84 9.01 -8.99
CA PHE A 43 35.24 9.47 -8.92
C PHE A 43 36.19 8.71 -9.87
N ALA A 44 35.77 7.56 -10.38
CA ALA A 44 36.58 6.75 -11.29
C ALA A 44 36.53 7.29 -12.73
N TYR A 45 35.39 7.84 -13.17
CA TYR A 45 35.27 8.55 -14.44
C TYR A 45 36.07 9.87 -14.39
N PRO A 46 37.11 10.04 -15.21
CA PRO A 46 37.70 11.36 -15.37
C PRO A 46 36.66 12.29 -15.99
N ALA A 47 36.41 13.45 -15.37
CA ALA A 47 35.69 14.54 -16.02
C ALA A 47 36.37 14.80 -17.37
N SER A 48 35.66 14.55 -18.45
CA SER A 48 36.18 14.46 -19.81
C SER A 48 36.90 15.75 -20.20
N ALA A 49 38.24 15.73 -20.15
CA ALA A 49 39.10 16.75 -20.75
C ALA A 49 40.02 16.10 -21.79
N VAL A 50 39.45 15.32 -22.71
CA VAL A 50 40.11 15.08 -23.99
C VAL A 50 39.82 16.31 -24.87
N LYS A 51 40.56 17.40 -24.65
CA LYS A 51 40.62 18.52 -25.61
C LYS A 51 41.48 18.09 -26.78
N HIS A 52 40.88 17.50 -27.80
CA HIS A 52 41.53 17.44 -29.11
C HIS A 52 41.60 18.87 -29.67
N HIS A 53 42.76 19.51 -29.54
CA HIS A 53 43.04 20.77 -30.22
C HIS A 53 43.25 20.50 -31.72
N PHE A 54 42.16 20.43 -32.48
CA PHE A 54 42.21 20.46 -33.93
C PHE A 54 42.37 21.92 -34.40
N HIS A 55 43.57 22.30 -34.83
CA HIS A 55 43.78 23.57 -35.51
C HIS A 55 43.24 23.48 -36.95
N LEU A 56 41.93 23.64 -37.11
CA LEU A 56 41.30 23.83 -38.42
C LEU A 56 41.20 25.34 -38.74
N PRO A 57 41.63 25.78 -39.94
CA PRO A 57 41.50 27.18 -40.34
C PRO A 57 40.03 27.58 -40.34
N ARG A 58 39.72 28.79 -39.84
CA ARG A 58 38.35 29.27 -39.58
C ARG A 58 37.37 29.11 -40.75
N ALA A 59 37.85 29.22 -41.98
CA ALA A 59 37.05 29.01 -43.19
C ALA A 59 36.59 27.54 -43.35
N LYS A 60 37.44 26.56 -43.01
CA LYS A 60 37.07 25.14 -43.05
C LYS A 60 36.14 24.79 -41.88
N ILE A 61 36.29 25.43 -40.72
CA ILE A 61 35.35 25.26 -39.61
C ILE A 61 33.97 25.77 -40.01
N ALA A 62 33.87 26.96 -40.61
CA ALA A 62 32.58 27.51 -41.04
C ALA A 62 31.88 26.61 -42.07
N LEU A 63 32.62 26.05 -43.03
CA LEU A 63 32.08 25.13 -44.02
C LEU A 63 31.61 23.81 -43.38
N ILE A 64 32.43 23.23 -42.48
CA ILE A 64 32.08 21.99 -41.78
C ILE A 64 30.83 22.21 -40.90
N VAL A 65 30.75 23.33 -40.18
CA VAL A 65 29.58 23.68 -39.36
C VAL A 65 28.34 23.85 -40.24
N ALA A 66 28.45 24.54 -41.38
CA ALA A 66 27.31 24.71 -42.30
C ALA A 66 26.82 23.36 -42.86
N VAL A 67 27.72 22.48 -43.25
CA VAL A 67 27.37 21.13 -43.74
C VAL A 67 26.73 20.31 -42.62
N ILE A 68 27.30 20.30 -41.42
CA ILE A 68 26.72 19.58 -40.28
C ILE A 68 25.34 20.13 -39.92
N CYS A 69 25.16 21.44 -39.86
CA CYS A 69 23.86 22.05 -39.60
C CYS A 69 22.83 21.70 -40.68
N SER A 70 23.22 21.69 -41.96
CA SER A 70 22.31 21.30 -43.04
C SER A 70 21.91 19.83 -42.98
N VAL A 71 22.86 18.93 -42.67
CA VAL A 71 22.57 17.50 -42.50
C VAL A 71 21.71 17.27 -41.27
N LEU A 72 21.98 17.95 -40.15
CA LEU A 72 21.16 17.87 -38.94
C LEU A 72 19.74 18.40 -39.17
N LEU A 73 19.56 19.48 -39.92
CA LEU A 73 18.24 20.01 -40.25
C LEU A 73 17.46 19.06 -41.16
N ILE A 74 18.11 18.49 -42.19
CA ILE A 74 17.48 17.52 -43.09
C ILE A 74 17.16 16.22 -42.35
N SER A 75 18.05 15.73 -41.50
CA SER A 75 17.81 14.52 -40.70
C SER A 75 16.79 14.74 -39.59
N PHE A 76 16.70 15.94 -39.00
CA PHE A 76 15.62 16.29 -38.06
C PHE A 76 14.27 16.43 -38.77
N ALA A 77 14.22 17.07 -39.94
CA ALA A 77 13.02 17.14 -40.77
C ALA A 77 12.58 15.75 -41.23
N ALA A 78 13.51 14.91 -41.68
CA ALA A 78 13.23 13.53 -42.05
C ALA A 78 12.80 12.69 -40.83
N PHE A 79 13.42 12.85 -39.67
CA PHE A 79 13.02 12.15 -38.45
C PHE A 79 11.63 12.56 -37.98
N THR A 80 11.29 13.85 -38.05
CA THR A 80 9.95 14.34 -37.67
C THR A 80 8.87 13.93 -38.67
N PHE A 81 9.18 13.82 -39.97
CA PHE A 81 8.21 13.37 -40.99
C PHE A 81 8.15 11.85 -41.21
N LEU A 82 9.23 11.12 -40.93
CA LEU A 82 9.34 9.68 -41.22
C LEU A 82 9.46 8.79 -40.00
N ALA A 83 9.61 9.32 -38.78
CA ALA A 83 9.45 8.48 -37.61
C ALA A 83 7.96 8.11 -37.51
N PRO A 84 7.56 6.86 -37.79
CA PRO A 84 6.21 6.44 -37.47
C PRO A 84 6.08 6.68 -35.96
N GLY A 85 5.09 7.48 -35.57
CA GLY A 85 4.74 7.63 -34.17
C GLY A 85 4.61 6.21 -33.63
N LYS A 86 5.56 5.79 -32.78
CA LYS A 86 5.47 4.51 -32.11
C LYS A 86 4.21 4.65 -31.28
N GLN A 87 3.10 4.07 -31.76
CA GLN A 87 1.89 4.07 -30.98
C GLN A 87 2.28 3.44 -29.63
N PRO A 88 1.96 4.11 -28.51
CA PRO A 88 2.25 3.56 -27.20
C PRO A 88 1.67 2.16 -27.21
N VAL A 89 2.53 1.16 -27.00
CA VAL A 89 2.09 -0.22 -27.01
C VAL A 89 1.12 -0.32 -25.85
N GLN A 90 -0.18 -0.49 -26.12
CA GLN A 90 -1.17 -0.70 -25.07
C GLN A 90 -0.84 -2.02 -24.37
N LEU A 91 -0.17 -1.91 -23.23
CA LEU A 91 0.28 -3.05 -22.44
C LEU A 91 -0.83 -3.63 -21.57
N LEU A 92 -1.94 -2.91 -21.39
CA LEU A 92 -3.02 -3.29 -20.50
C LEU A 92 -4.38 -3.07 -21.18
N ASN A 93 -5.25 -4.08 -21.09
CA ASN A 93 -6.66 -3.97 -21.46
C ASN A 93 -7.52 -4.08 -20.20
N LEU A 94 -8.31 -3.04 -19.93
CA LEU A 94 -9.21 -2.95 -18.79
C LEU A 94 -10.66 -3.06 -19.28
N LYS A 95 -11.40 -4.06 -18.79
CA LYS A 95 -12.84 -4.18 -19.01
C LYS A 95 -13.59 -4.07 -17.70
N LEU A 96 -14.68 -3.32 -17.74
CA LEU A 96 -15.57 -3.09 -16.61
C LEU A 96 -16.92 -3.75 -16.90
N GLY A 97 -17.42 -4.56 -15.96
CA GLY A 97 -18.73 -5.18 -16.02
C GLY A 97 -19.56 -4.83 -14.78
N LEU A 98 -20.79 -4.37 -14.96
CA LEU A 98 -21.73 -4.18 -13.85
C LEU A 98 -22.57 -5.46 -13.67
N SER A 99 -22.86 -5.85 -12.42
CA SER A 99 -23.78 -6.96 -12.17
C SER A 99 -25.23 -6.58 -12.50
N GLU A 100 -25.58 -5.32 -12.26
CA GLU A 100 -26.90 -4.74 -12.50
C GLU A 100 -26.75 -3.29 -12.99
N ASN A 101 -27.77 -2.76 -13.65
CA ASN A 101 -27.74 -1.37 -14.16
C ASN A 101 -28.62 -0.41 -13.33
N SER A 102 -29.22 -0.90 -12.25
CA SER A 102 -30.12 -0.14 -11.37
C SER A 102 -29.87 -0.53 -9.92
N PHE A 103 -29.60 0.44 -9.07
CA PHE A 103 -29.27 0.24 -7.66
C PHE A 103 -30.18 1.11 -6.80
N GLU A 104 -30.49 0.66 -5.59
CA GLU A 104 -31.32 1.42 -4.66
C GLU A 104 -30.50 2.54 -3.99
N TYR A 105 -31.18 3.63 -3.65
CA TYR A 105 -30.62 4.71 -2.83
C TYR A 105 -30.04 4.15 -1.52
N GLY A 106 -28.82 4.53 -1.16
CA GLY A 106 -28.11 3.96 0.00
C GLY A 106 -27.50 2.57 -0.20
N GLY A 107 -27.79 1.90 -1.32
CA GLY A 107 -27.26 0.57 -1.64
C GLY A 107 -25.77 0.56 -2.01
N SER A 108 -25.30 -0.58 -2.53
CA SER A 108 -23.91 -0.75 -2.97
C SER A 108 -23.82 -1.14 -4.44
N LEU A 109 -22.96 -0.46 -5.17
CA LEU A 109 -22.60 -0.75 -6.55
C LEU A 109 -21.67 -1.98 -6.58
N ARG A 110 -22.08 -3.03 -7.30
CA ARG A 110 -21.30 -4.26 -7.46
C ARG A 110 -20.83 -4.37 -8.91
N PHE A 111 -19.54 -4.52 -9.12
CA PHE A 111 -18.96 -4.58 -10.47
C PHE A 111 -17.72 -5.46 -10.52
N SER A 112 -17.47 -6.05 -11.69
CA SER A 112 -16.30 -6.83 -11.99
C SER A 112 -15.34 -6.06 -12.88
N ILE A 113 -14.05 -6.30 -12.68
CA ILE A 113 -12.97 -5.74 -13.46
C ILE A 113 -12.19 -6.89 -14.06
N ASP A 114 -12.01 -6.90 -15.37
CA ASP A 114 -11.12 -7.84 -16.05
C ASP A 114 -9.93 -7.08 -16.63
N LEU A 115 -8.74 -7.42 -16.15
CA LEU A 115 -7.47 -6.88 -16.62
C LEU A 115 -6.75 -7.93 -17.46
N THR A 116 -6.22 -7.53 -18.61
CA THR A 116 -5.31 -8.37 -19.42
C THR A 116 -4.02 -7.60 -19.71
N ASN A 117 -2.90 -8.10 -19.19
CA ASN A 117 -1.57 -7.61 -19.46
C ASN A 117 -1.03 -8.27 -20.74
N THR A 118 -0.75 -7.48 -21.77
CA THR A 118 -0.10 -7.92 -23.02
C THR A 118 1.43 -7.81 -22.94
N GLY A 119 1.96 -7.23 -21.86
CA GLY A 119 3.38 -7.13 -21.56
C GLY A 119 4.03 -8.47 -21.16
N LYS A 120 5.37 -8.49 -21.17
CA LYS A 120 6.16 -9.69 -20.83
C LYS A 120 6.40 -9.88 -19.33
N GLN A 121 6.25 -8.83 -18.54
CA GLN A 121 6.49 -8.83 -17.09
C GLN A 121 5.22 -8.43 -16.37
N GLY A 122 5.01 -9.04 -15.20
CA GLY A 122 3.96 -8.61 -14.28
C GLY A 122 4.32 -7.32 -13.56
N TYR A 123 3.32 -6.58 -13.12
CA TYR A 123 3.47 -5.34 -12.39
C TYR A 123 2.27 -5.10 -11.47
N PHE A 124 2.45 -4.20 -10.49
CA PHE A 124 1.37 -3.70 -9.66
C PHE A 124 0.63 -2.59 -10.41
N ILE A 125 -0.69 -2.64 -10.38
CA ILE A 125 -1.60 -1.65 -10.96
C ILE A 125 -2.38 -1.05 -9.81
N THR A 126 -2.44 0.28 -9.76
CA THR A 126 -3.39 0.98 -8.90
C THR A 126 -4.65 1.25 -9.70
N LEU A 127 -5.78 0.74 -9.23
CA LEU A 127 -7.10 0.99 -9.81
C LEU A 127 -7.80 2.08 -9.01
N ARG A 128 -8.38 3.04 -9.71
CA ARG A 128 -9.20 4.10 -9.15
C ARG A 128 -10.58 4.05 -9.77
N HIS A 129 -11.58 3.81 -8.94
CA HIS A 129 -12.98 3.71 -9.31
C HIS A 129 -13.67 5.00 -8.93
N GLU A 130 -14.18 5.74 -9.90
CA GLU A 130 -14.79 7.05 -9.71
C GLU A 130 -16.23 7.05 -10.22
N VAL A 131 -17.15 7.56 -9.42
CA VAL A 131 -18.56 7.74 -9.81
C VAL A 131 -18.79 9.18 -10.19
N TYR A 132 -19.39 9.39 -11.36
CA TYR A 132 -19.78 10.69 -11.89
C TYR A 132 -21.26 10.71 -12.22
N ASN A 133 -21.89 11.88 -12.12
CA ASN A 133 -23.22 12.09 -12.71
C ASN A 133 -23.11 12.41 -14.21
N LEU A 134 -24.25 12.54 -14.91
CA LEU A 134 -24.27 12.88 -16.34
C LEU A 134 -23.80 14.31 -16.69
N ALA A 135 -23.52 15.15 -15.69
CA ALA A 135 -22.93 16.47 -15.86
C ALA A 135 -21.40 16.47 -15.60
N ASP A 136 -20.77 15.29 -15.63
CA ASP A 136 -19.36 15.04 -15.32
C ASP A 136 -18.93 15.55 -13.93
N GLN A 137 -19.88 15.70 -13.00
CA GLN A 137 -19.57 16.08 -11.63
C GLN A 137 -19.18 14.83 -10.83
N PHE A 138 -18.01 14.91 -10.22
CA PHE A 138 -17.48 13.90 -9.33
C PHE A 138 -18.39 13.69 -8.12
N VAL A 139 -18.70 12.43 -7.80
CA VAL A 139 -19.53 12.06 -6.65
C VAL A 139 -18.65 11.41 -5.57
N ARG A 140 -17.95 10.32 -5.91
CA ARG A 140 -17.05 9.62 -4.99
C ARG A 140 -16.00 8.79 -5.73
N PHE A 141 -15.03 8.29 -4.97
CA PHE A 141 -14.06 7.32 -5.46
C PHE A 141 -13.70 6.24 -4.44
N GLN A 142 -13.10 5.16 -4.92
CA GLN A 142 -12.43 4.10 -4.16
C GLN A 142 -11.18 3.68 -4.93
N GLU A 143 -10.11 3.33 -4.22
CA GLU A 143 -8.84 2.87 -4.82
C GLU A 143 -8.47 1.49 -4.29
N GLU A 144 -7.86 0.68 -5.15
CA GLU A 144 -7.26 -0.62 -4.81
C GLU A 144 -5.97 -0.85 -5.60
N THR A 145 -5.13 -1.79 -5.18
CA THR A 145 -3.90 -2.16 -5.90
C THR A 145 -3.86 -3.65 -6.15
N ILE A 146 -3.61 -4.04 -7.39
CA ILE A 146 -3.62 -5.45 -7.84
C ILE A 146 -2.29 -5.76 -8.52
N ALA A 147 -1.68 -6.89 -8.17
CA ALA A 147 -0.57 -7.45 -8.93
C ALA A 147 -1.12 -8.24 -10.13
N ILE A 148 -0.68 -7.92 -11.34
CA ILE A 148 -1.04 -8.68 -12.54
C ILE A 148 0.20 -9.29 -13.19
N GLU A 149 0.12 -10.56 -13.58
CA GLU A 149 1.11 -11.18 -14.46
C GLU A 149 0.64 -11.22 -15.91
N LYS A 150 -0.51 -11.84 -16.18
CA LYS A 150 -1.12 -11.95 -17.53
C LYS A 150 -2.58 -11.52 -17.55
N LYS A 151 -3.36 -12.02 -16.60
CA LYS A 151 -4.77 -11.68 -16.41
C LYS A 151 -5.07 -11.58 -14.93
N ALA A 152 -5.95 -10.67 -14.56
CA ALA A 152 -6.49 -10.56 -13.22
C ALA A 152 -7.96 -10.19 -13.33
N SER A 153 -8.79 -10.73 -12.44
CA SER A 153 -10.18 -10.33 -12.30
C SER A 153 -10.46 -9.98 -10.84
N SER A 154 -11.16 -8.87 -10.60
CA SER A 154 -11.56 -8.43 -9.27
C SER A 154 -13.05 -8.13 -9.24
N SER A 155 -13.70 -8.40 -8.10
CA SER A 155 -15.10 -8.05 -7.84
C SER A 155 -15.12 -7.01 -6.74
N VAL A 156 -15.62 -5.82 -7.05
CA VAL A 156 -15.59 -4.66 -6.17
C VAL A 156 -17.01 -4.32 -5.73
N VAL A 157 -17.14 -4.04 -4.44
CA VAL A 157 -18.37 -3.53 -3.83
C VAL A 157 -18.09 -2.12 -3.33
N MET A 158 -18.71 -1.13 -3.98
CA MET A 158 -18.59 0.27 -3.63
C MET A 158 -19.92 0.76 -3.05
N PRO A 159 -20.00 1.19 -1.77
CA PRO A 159 -21.22 1.76 -1.23
C PRO A 159 -21.61 3.03 -2.02
N LEU A 160 -22.90 3.31 -2.20
CA LEU A 160 -23.37 4.54 -2.84
C LEU A 160 -23.67 5.65 -1.82
N GLY A 161 -23.95 5.30 -0.56
CA GLY A 161 -24.23 6.27 0.50
C GLY A 161 -25.37 7.21 0.12
N ASP A 162 -25.20 8.51 0.37
CA ASP A 162 -26.22 9.54 0.11
C ASP A 162 -26.32 9.97 -1.37
N THR A 163 -25.87 9.13 -2.31
CA THR A 163 -25.95 9.43 -3.75
C THR A 163 -27.42 9.55 -4.18
N PRO A 164 -27.91 10.73 -4.61
CA PRO A 164 -29.31 10.91 -4.92
C PRO A 164 -29.81 10.00 -6.06
N PRO A 165 -31.13 9.73 -6.14
CA PRO A 165 -31.70 9.03 -7.28
C PRO A 165 -31.41 9.78 -8.59
N GLY A 166 -30.91 9.07 -9.60
CA GLY A 166 -30.45 9.66 -10.84
C GLY A 166 -29.71 8.69 -11.77
N SER A 167 -29.16 9.20 -12.86
CA SER A 167 -28.30 8.44 -13.78
C SER A 167 -26.84 8.82 -13.56
N TYR A 168 -25.97 7.80 -13.53
CA TYR A 168 -24.56 7.93 -13.21
C TYR A 168 -23.72 7.07 -14.16
N TYR A 169 -22.41 7.31 -14.16
CA TYR A 169 -21.45 6.38 -14.73
C TYR A 169 -20.27 6.15 -13.78
N LEU A 170 -19.82 4.90 -13.73
CA LEU A 170 -18.60 4.47 -13.09
C LEU A 170 -17.47 4.56 -14.10
N LYS A 171 -16.38 5.23 -13.75
CA LYS A 171 -15.12 5.24 -14.49
C LYS A 171 -14.06 4.54 -13.65
N THR A 172 -13.53 3.43 -14.15
CA THR A 172 -12.35 2.78 -13.56
C THR A 172 -11.13 3.17 -14.37
N THR A 173 -10.11 3.70 -13.69
CA THR A 173 -8.82 4.07 -14.29
C THR A 173 -7.72 3.21 -13.68
N ALA A 174 -6.95 2.53 -14.52
CA ALA A 174 -5.78 1.75 -14.14
C ALA A 174 -4.52 2.58 -14.36
N PHE A 175 -3.72 2.75 -13.31
CA PHE A 175 -2.42 3.45 -13.34
C PHE A 175 -1.29 2.42 -13.29
N TYR A 176 -0.40 2.44 -14.29
CA TYR A 176 0.73 1.52 -14.40
C TYR A 176 1.95 2.21 -15.03
N GLY A 177 2.96 2.51 -14.22
CA GLY A 177 4.07 3.37 -14.66
C GLY A 177 3.57 4.78 -14.96
N ASP A 178 3.92 5.31 -16.13
CA ASP A 178 3.48 6.63 -16.62
C ASP A 178 2.22 6.55 -17.52
N GLU A 179 1.67 5.35 -17.70
CA GLU A 179 0.54 5.08 -18.58
C GLU A 179 -0.75 4.88 -17.79
N THR A 180 -1.89 5.14 -18.44
CA THR A 180 -3.21 4.90 -17.87
C THR A 180 -4.15 4.30 -18.89
N GLU A 181 -5.01 3.38 -18.46
CA GLU A 181 -6.11 2.84 -19.26
C GLU A 181 -7.41 3.02 -18.46
N SER A 182 -8.52 3.36 -19.12
CA SER A 182 -9.79 3.58 -18.42
C SER A 182 -10.97 2.92 -19.12
N SER A 183 -11.95 2.48 -18.32
CA SER A 183 -13.19 1.88 -18.80
C SER A 183 -14.37 2.47 -18.05
N THR A 184 -15.52 2.60 -18.71
CA THR A 184 -16.72 3.24 -18.14
C THR A 184 -17.94 2.35 -18.27
N ALA A 185 -18.85 2.43 -17.29
CA ALA A 185 -20.14 1.75 -17.32
C ALA A 185 -21.22 2.61 -16.67
N SER A 186 -22.40 2.71 -17.29
CA SER A 186 -23.50 3.55 -16.82
C SER A 186 -24.49 2.76 -15.95
N PHE A 187 -25.03 3.39 -14.92
CA PHE A 187 -26.04 2.81 -14.04
C PHE A 187 -27.05 3.87 -13.56
N LYS A 188 -28.12 3.43 -12.91
CA LYS A 188 -29.14 4.28 -12.30
C LYS A 188 -29.24 4.03 -10.80
N VAL A 189 -29.44 5.09 -10.04
CA VAL A 189 -29.87 5.03 -8.65
C VAL A 189 -31.36 5.30 -8.61
N VAL A 190 -32.14 4.35 -8.10
CA VAL A 190 -33.59 4.47 -7.98
C VAL A 190 -33.97 4.71 -6.52
N LYS A 191 -35.07 5.45 -6.30
CA LYS A 191 -35.67 5.51 -4.96
C LYS A 191 -36.07 4.09 -4.55
N GLU A 192 -35.81 3.75 -3.29
CA GLU A 192 -36.30 2.54 -2.67
C GLU A 192 -37.78 2.37 -3.01
N LYS A 193 -38.15 1.21 -3.56
CA LYS A 193 -39.56 0.91 -3.81
C LYS A 193 -40.23 0.87 -2.45
N GLN A 194 -41.00 1.90 -2.12
CA GLN A 194 -41.91 1.88 -0.98
C GLN A 194 -42.72 0.58 -1.07
N GLN A 195 -42.39 -0.41 -0.23
CA GLN A 195 -43.24 -1.58 -0.08
C GLN A 195 -44.64 -1.08 0.31
N PRO A 196 -45.72 -1.64 -0.28
CA PRO A 196 -47.07 -1.24 0.06
C PRO A 196 -47.24 -1.35 1.58
N ALA A 197 -47.52 -0.20 2.19
CA ALA A 197 -47.61 -0.04 3.64
C ALA A 197 -48.53 -1.11 4.23
N VAL A 198 -47.97 -1.97 5.07
CA VAL A 198 -48.77 -2.78 5.99
C VAL A 198 -49.42 -1.80 6.97
N PRO A 199 -50.75 -1.81 7.16
CA PRO A 199 -51.43 -0.87 8.05
C PRO A 199 -51.02 -1.17 9.49
N SER A 200 -50.15 -0.32 10.05
CA SER A 200 -49.71 -0.37 11.44
C SER A 200 -50.53 0.59 12.29
N SER A 201 -51.15 0.04 13.33
CA SER A 201 -51.91 0.73 14.36
C SER A 201 -51.05 1.68 15.19
N GLN A 202 -51.66 2.81 15.55
CA GLN A 202 -51.11 3.86 16.39
C GLN A 202 -50.74 3.35 17.80
N VAL A 203 -49.49 3.55 18.21
CA VAL A 203 -49.07 3.59 19.62
C VAL A 203 -48.04 4.71 19.79
N GLN A 204 -48.17 5.38 20.93
CA GLN A 204 -47.64 6.68 21.31
C GLN A 204 -46.11 6.77 21.43
N GLU A 205 -45.65 7.99 21.17
CA GLU A 205 -44.33 8.60 21.34
C GLU A 205 -43.74 8.43 22.75
N PRO A 206 -42.45 8.04 22.84
CA PRO A 206 -41.56 8.69 23.79
C PRO A 206 -40.17 9.04 23.22
N ALA A 207 -39.80 10.31 23.40
CA ALA A 207 -38.51 10.85 23.81
C ALA A 207 -37.20 10.33 23.13
N GLU A 208 -36.69 11.16 22.22
CA GLU A 208 -35.30 11.65 22.17
C GLU A 208 -34.15 10.61 22.12
N ALA A 209 -34.28 9.59 21.25
CA ALA A 209 -33.14 8.79 20.79
C ALA A 209 -33.21 8.52 19.27
N GLU A 210 -33.36 9.55 18.43
CA GLU A 210 -33.53 9.36 16.97
C GLU A 210 -32.23 9.13 16.18
N ARG A 211 -31.08 8.92 16.83
CA ARG A 211 -29.81 8.76 16.10
C ARG A 211 -28.94 7.70 16.75
N CYS A 212 -28.45 6.80 15.90
CA CYS A 212 -27.39 5.87 16.25
C CYS A 212 -26.14 6.63 16.72
N PRO A 213 -25.34 6.04 17.63
CA PRO A 213 -24.03 6.58 17.94
C PRO A 213 -23.18 6.67 16.67
N LEU A 214 -22.20 7.58 16.66
CA LEU A 214 -21.31 7.81 15.51
C LEU A 214 -20.61 6.52 15.03
N SER A 215 -20.41 5.56 15.92
CA SER A 215 -19.94 4.22 15.59
C SER A 215 -20.70 3.20 16.41
N CYS A 216 -21.16 2.14 15.74
CA CYS A 216 -21.73 0.95 16.36
C CYS A 216 -20.77 -0.23 16.39
N ASN A 217 -19.54 -0.04 15.92
CA ASN A 217 -18.59 -1.12 15.73
C ASN A 217 -17.89 -1.48 17.06
N ASP A 218 -18.05 -2.71 17.56
CA ASP A 218 -17.36 -3.20 18.77
C ASP A 218 -15.95 -3.76 18.49
N ASN A 219 -15.58 -3.84 17.21
CA ASN A 219 -14.35 -4.41 16.67
C ASN A 219 -14.20 -5.91 16.93
N ASP A 220 -15.29 -6.62 17.20
CA ASP A 220 -15.33 -8.06 17.19
C ASP A 220 -15.62 -8.55 15.76
N GLY A 221 -14.72 -9.37 15.20
CA GLY A 221 -14.93 -9.94 13.86
C GLY A 221 -16.08 -10.95 13.81
N CYS A 222 -16.55 -11.40 14.98
CA CYS A 222 -17.61 -12.37 15.17
C CYS A 222 -18.97 -11.78 15.53
N THR A 223 -19.13 -10.47 15.38
CA THR A 223 -20.41 -9.79 15.55
C THR A 223 -20.83 -9.12 14.25
N ASN A 224 -22.13 -9.12 14.00
CA ASN A 224 -22.73 -8.22 13.04
C ASN A 224 -23.25 -7.01 13.80
N ASP A 225 -22.56 -5.88 13.61
CA ASP A 225 -22.85 -4.64 14.30
C ASP A 225 -23.85 -3.79 13.51
N TYR A 226 -25.00 -3.54 14.12
CA TYR A 226 -26.02 -2.72 13.47
C TYR A 226 -26.77 -1.85 14.49
N CYS A 227 -27.19 -0.69 13.98
CA CYS A 227 -28.05 0.22 14.68
C CYS A 227 -29.05 0.80 13.67
N ASN A 228 -30.34 0.60 13.94
CA ASN A 228 -31.41 1.05 13.06
C ASN A 228 -32.71 1.25 13.87
N GLU A 229 -33.80 1.58 13.18
CA GLU A 229 -35.12 1.75 13.81
C GLU A 229 -35.61 0.48 14.51
N GLN A 230 -35.28 -0.72 14.00
CA GLN A 230 -35.68 -2.00 14.61
C GLN A 230 -35.01 -2.21 15.97
N THR A 231 -33.81 -1.67 16.17
CA THR A 231 -33.11 -1.70 17.46
C THR A 231 -33.45 -0.53 18.37
N ASN A 232 -34.40 0.33 17.97
CA ASN A 232 -34.70 1.60 18.62
C ASN A 232 -33.44 2.47 18.79
N TYR A 233 -32.61 2.52 17.74
CA TYR A 233 -31.33 3.23 17.68
C TYR A 233 -30.31 2.83 18.78
N LEU A 234 -30.50 1.66 19.40
CA LEU A 234 -29.51 1.04 20.27
C LEU A 234 -28.57 0.17 19.44
N CYS A 235 -27.28 0.22 19.75
CA CYS A 235 -26.33 -0.70 19.13
C CYS A 235 -26.60 -2.15 19.53
N ARG A 236 -26.66 -3.02 18.52
CA ARG A 236 -26.75 -4.46 18.66
C ARG A 236 -25.54 -5.11 17.98
N HIS A 237 -25.06 -6.16 18.63
CA HIS A 237 -23.88 -6.93 18.26
C HIS A 237 -24.31 -8.40 18.22
N ASP A 238 -24.90 -8.81 17.11
CA ASP A 238 -25.40 -10.18 17.00
C ASP A 238 -24.27 -11.11 16.62
N LYS A 239 -24.07 -12.17 17.41
CA LYS A 239 -23.02 -13.15 17.15
C LYS A 239 -23.25 -13.83 15.80
N VAL A 240 -22.21 -13.85 14.98
CA VAL A 240 -22.17 -14.62 13.73
C VAL A 240 -21.77 -16.05 14.08
N PHE A 241 -22.47 -17.03 13.50
CA PHE A 241 -22.18 -18.45 13.65
C PHE A 241 -22.25 -19.14 12.27
N PRO A 242 -21.22 -19.89 11.85
CA PRO A 242 -19.94 -20.07 12.53
C PRO A 242 -19.06 -18.80 12.49
N CYS A 243 -18.17 -18.60 13.46
CA CYS A 243 -17.18 -17.53 13.43
C CYS A 243 -15.83 -17.86 14.10
N CYS A 244 -14.80 -17.67 13.29
CA CYS A 244 -13.43 -17.85 13.69
C CYS A 244 -12.88 -16.69 14.51
N GLY A 245 -12.40 -17.00 15.72
CA GLY A 245 -11.79 -16.06 16.66
C GLY A 245 -12.53 -15.93 17.99
N ASN A 246 -13.62 -16.67 18.18
CA ASN A 246 -14.44 -16.65 19.38
C ASN A 246 -13.97 -17.66 20.46
N GLY A 247 -12.95 -18.47 20.14
CA GLY A 247 -12.36 -19.48 21.01
C GLY A 247 -13.11 -20.81 21.07
N ILE A 248 -14.07 -21.04 20.18
CA ILE A 248 -14.86 -22.27 20.07
C ILE A 248 -14.71 -22.79 18.64
N CYS A 249 -14.17 -24.01 18.48
CA CYS A 249 -14.14 -24.66 17.17
C CYS A 249 -15.51 -25.25 16.84
N GLU A 250 -16.20 -24.67 15.87
CA GLU A 250 -17.57 -25.01 15.53
C GLU A 250 -17.65 -26.08 14.43
N ASP A 251 -18.82 -26.71 14.22
CA ASP A 251 -18.94 -27.90 13.35
C ASP A 251 -18.59 -27.63 11.87
N ASP A 252 -18.74 -26.38 11.40
CA ASP A 252 -18.38 -25.93 10.05
C ASP A 252 -16.97 -25.30 9.98
N GLU A 253 -16.26 -25.30 11.11
CA GLU A 253 -14.89 -24.84 11.24
C GLU A 253 -13.92 -26.02 11.32
N ASP A 254 -12.78 -25.85 10.69
CA ASP A 254 -11.65 -26.74 10.82
C ASP A 254 -10.36 -25.93 10.96
N TYR A 255 -9.27 -26.60 11.29
CA TYR A 255 -7.97 -25.93 11.40
C TYR A 255 -7.47 -25.31 10.07
N SER A 256 -8.13 -25.57 8.93
CA SER A 256 -7.75 -25.00 7.63
C SER A 256 -8.44 -23.67 7.34
N ASN A 257 -9.65 -23.48 7.86
CA ASN A 257 -10.42 -22.24 7.76
C ASN A 257 -10.42 -21.40 9.05
N CYS A 258 -10.15 -22.01 10.21
CA CYS A 258 -10.11 -21.34 11.51
C CYS A 258 -9.00 -21.82 12.47
N LEU A 259 -7.78 -21.31 12.29
CA LEU A 259 -6.66 -21.67 13.16
C LEU A 259 -6.71 -21.07 14.56
N SER A 260 -7.48 -20.00 14.77
CA SER A 260 -7.54 -19.37 16.10
C SER A 260 -8.28 -20.25 17.11
N ASP A 261 -9.29 -20.99 16.64
CA ASP A 261 -10.24 -21.69 17.52
C ASP A 261 -10.11 -23.21 17.38
N CYS A 262 -9.81 -23.71 16.18
CA CYS A 262 -9.66 -25.13 15.92
C CYS A 262 -8.22 -25.60 16.09
N ALA A 263 -8.03 -26.53 17.04
CA ALA A 263 -6.74 -27.18 17.26
C ALA A 263 -6.31 -28.00 16.03
N VAL A 264 -5.04 -27.85 15.64
CA VAL A 264 -4.43 -28.70 14.62
C VAL A 264 -4.37 -30.15 15.13
N PRO A 265 -4.89 -31.15 14.40
CA PRO A 265 -4.80 -32.55 14.81
C PRO A 265 -3.35 -33.00 15.00
N GLU A 266 -3.05 -33.67 16.13
CA GLU A 266 -1.73 -34.23 16.41
C GLU A 266 -1.27 -35.14 15.25
N GLY A 267 -0.08 -34.88 14.71
CA GLY A 267 0.51 -35.66 13.61
C GLY A 267 0.16 -35.20 12.19
N LYS A 268 -0.60 -34.11 12.01
CA LYS A 268 -0.84 -33.45 10.70
C LYS A 268 -0.21 -32.05 10.61
N GLU A 269 0.86 -31.80 11.36
CA GLU A 269 1.61 -30.53 11.28
C GLU A 269 2.37 -30.33 9.97
N GLU A 270 2.53 -31.39 9.16
CA GLU A 270 3.15 -31.29 7.84
C GLU A 270 2.27 -30.50 6.87
N ASP A 271 2.53 -29.19 6.92
CA ASP A 271 2.29 -28.19 5.89
C ASP A 271 0.88 -27.55 5.94
N ILE A 272 0.51 -26.99 7.11
CA ILE A 272 -0.59 -26.01 7.22
C ILE A 272 -0.46 -24.85 6.20
N PHE A 273 0.76 -24.64 5.68
CA PHE A 273 1.11 -23.64 4.70
C PHE A 273 1.20 -24.17 3.26
N LYS A 274 0.82 -25.43 3.01
CA LYS A 274 0.99 -26.07 1.70
C LYS A 274 0.15 -25.38 0.64
N GLY A 275 0.79 -24.99 -0.46
CA GLY A 275 0.11 -24.36 -1.58
C GLY A 275 -0.40 -22.94 -1.31
N LYS A 276 -0.24 -22.41 -0.09
CA LYS A 276 -0.61 -21.05 0.23
C LYS A 276 0.47 -20.07 -0.24
N PRO A 277 0.11 -18.91 -0.79
CA PRO A 277 1.06 -17.86 -1.11
C PRO A 277 1.67 -17.26 0.16
N ILE A 278 2.84 -16.61 0.02
CA ILE A 278 3.60 -16.12 1.18
C ILE A 278 2.80 -15.16 2.07
N TRP A 279 2.01 -14.25 1.50
CA TRP A 279 1.23 -13.28 2.28
C TRP A 279 0.16 -13.95 3.16
N GLU A 280 -0.55 -14.94 2.63
CA GLU A 280 -1.55 -15.71 3.39
C GLU A 280 -0.88 -16.48 4.54
N LYS A 281 0.33 -17.00 4.34
CA LYS A 281 1.11 -17.60 5.43
C LYS A 281 1.43 -16.58 6.54
N LEU A 282 1.79 -15.35 6.18
CA LEU A 282 2.10 -14.30 7.15
C LEU A 282 0.87 -13.90 7.97
N ASP A 283 -0.31 -13.83 7.36
CA ASP A 283 -1.58 -13.57 8.05
C ASP A 283 -1.89 -14.70 9.04
N MET A 284 -1.83 -15.96 8.60
CA MET A 284 -2.05 -17.12 9.46
C MET A 284 -1.07 -17.17 10.64
N ILE A 285 0.22 -16.89 10.42
CA ILE A 285 1.21 -16.84 11.51
C ILE A 285 0.88 -15.72 12.50
N ALA A 286 0.38 -14.57 12.01
CA ALA A 286 -0.03 -13.46 12.86
C ALA A 286 -1.25 -13.82 13.73
N ASP A 287 -2.17 -14.64 13.23
CA ASP A 287 -3.30 -15.15 14.03
C ASP A 287 -2.84 -16.17 15.08
N ILE A 288 -1.94 -17.09 14.70
CA ILE A 288 -1.31 -18.02 15.66
C ILE A 288 -0.60 -17.25 16.77
N ALA A 289 0.00 -16.09 16.46
CA ALA A 289 0.69 -15.28 17.46
C ALA A 289 -0.23 -14.73 18.57
N LYS A 290 -1.55 -14.64 18.34
CA LYS A 290 -2.52 -14.20 19.35
C LYS A 290 -2.66 -15.22 20.49
N SER A 291 -2.54 -16.51 20.19
CA SER A 291 -2.70 -17.62 21.15
C SER A 291 -1.37 -18.30 21.52
N ASP A 292 -0.47 -18.49 20.56
CA ASP A 292 0.84 -19.13 20.72
C ASP A 292 1.95 -18.37 19.98
N LYS A 293 2.41 -17.29 20.63
CA LYS A 293 3.55 -16.48 20.17
C LYS A 293 4.80 -17.31 19.87
N LYS A 294 5.10 -18.32 20.69
CA LYS A 294 6.34 -19.11 20.54
C LYS A 294 6.30 -19.89 19.22
N LYS A 295 5.18 -20.57 18.96
CA LYS A 295 4.95 -21.29 17.71
C LYS A 295 4.95 -20.37 16.50
N ALA A 296 4.35 -19.19 16.59
CA ALA A 296 4.41 -18.19 15.53
C ALA A 296 5.86 -17.76 15.21
N MET A 297 6.69 -17.53 16.22
CA MET A 297 8.10 -17.20 16.02
C MET A 297 8.89 -18.35 15.35
N GLU A 298 8.61 -19.60 15.70
CA GLU A 298 9.19 -20.78 15.05
C GLU A 298 8.81 -20.81 13.56
N TYR A 299 7.56 -20.53 13.21
CA TYR A 299 7.13 -20.41 11.81
C TYR A 299 7.79 -19.24 11.08
N CYS A 300 7.91 -18.07 11.71
CA CYS A 300 8.66 -16.96 11.12
C CYS A 300 10.12 -17.32 10.84
N ALA A 301 10.78 -18.04 11.76
CA ALA A 301 12.17 -18.45 11.61
C ALA A 301 12.39 -19.40 10.42
N ALA A 302 11.36 -20.18 10.04
CA ALA A 302 11.39 -21.08 8.90
C ALA A 302 11.26 -20.37 7.53
N ILE A 303 10.98 -19.07 7.48
CA ILE A 303 10.88 -18.31 6.23
C ILE A 303 12.29 -17.98 5.71
N GLU A 304 12.62 -18.49 4.51
CA GLU A 304 13.96 -18.35 3.90
C GLU A 304 14.33 -16.90 3.54
N GLN A 305 13.38 -16.13 2.98
CA GLN A 305 13.64 -14.75 2.56
C GLN A 305 13.57 -13.80 3.76
N SER A 306 14.69 -13.11 4.03
CA SER A 306 14.84 -12.23 5.19
C SER A 306 13.77 -11.13 5.28
N THR A 307 13.38 -10.54 4.15
CA THR A 307 12.33 -9.50 4.11
C THR A 307 10.98 -10.02 4.59
N PHE A 308 10.55 -11.19 4.13
CA PHE A 308 9.30 -11.82 4.58
C PHE A 308 9.39 -12.31 6.03
N ARG A 309 10.57 -12.81 6.44
CA ARG A 309 10.83 -13.17 7.83
C ARG A 309 10.69 -11.97 8.77
N TYR A 310 11.22 -10.80 8.40
CA TYR A 310 11.09 -9.58 9.22
C TYR A 310 9.65 -9.06 9.26
N ASP A 311 8.90 -9.16 8.16
CA ASP A 311 7.47 -8.82 8.14
C ASP A 311 6.66 -9.76 9.04
N CYS A 312 6.97 -11.07 9.00
CA CYS A 312 6.39 -12.08 9.88
C CYS A 312 6.62 -11.75 11.36
N LEU A 313 7.86 -11.45 11.74
CA LEU A 313 8.22 -11.08 13.11
C LEU A 313 7.51 -9.79 13.54
N THR A 314 7.37 -8.83 12.63
CA THR A 314 6.65 -7.57 12.91
C THR A 314 5.18 -7.82 13.20
N ARG A 315 4.50 -8.59 12.34
CA ARG A 315 3.09 -8.98 12.56
C ARG A 315 2.92 -9.79 13.84
N THR A 316 3.85 -10.70 14.12
CA THR A 316 3.87 -11.48 15.38
C THR A 316 3.97 -10.56 16.60
N ALA A 317 4.86 -9.55 16.57
CA ALA A 317 5.00 -8.57 17.65
C ALA A 317 3.72 -7.76 17.87
N VAL A 318 3.07 -7.34 16.78
CA VAL A 318 1.82 -6.57 16.79
C VAL A 318 0.64 -7.40 17.31
N SER A 319 0.45 -8.62 16.80
CA SER A 319 -0.67 -9.49 17.16
C SER A 319 -0.57 -10.06 18.58
N SER A 320 0.66 -10.39 19.03
CA SER A 320 0.90 -10.87 20.39
C SER A 320 1.03 -9.76 21.43
N ASN A 321 1.00 -8.50 20.99
CA ASN A 321 1.24 -7.31 21.82
C ASN A 321 2.56 -7.40 22.64
N ASP A 322 3.60 -8.01 22.06
CA ASP A 322 4.92 -8.17 22.67
C ASP A 322 6.02 -7.61 21.76
N ASP A 323 6.44 -6.39 22.05
CA ASP A 323 7.43 -5.68 21.26
C ASP A 323 8.85 -6.29 21.37
N ASN A 324 9.10 -7.19 22.32
CA ASN A 324 10.39 -7.88 22.42
C ASN A 324 10.67 -8.78 21.22
N VAL A 325 9.64 -9.21 20.48
CA VAL A 325 9.80 -9.96 19.23
C VAL A 325 10.60 -9.14 18.22
N CYS A 326 10.45 -7.81 18.19
CA CYS A 326 11.21 -6.92 17.30
C CYS A 326 12.73 -7.00 17.51
N SER A 327 13.20 -7.40 18.69
CA SER A 327 14.64 -7.56 18.97
C SER A 327 15.29 -8.71 18.17
N SER A 328 14.48 -9.63 17.63
CA SER A 328 14.93 -10.73 16.78
C SER A 328 15.18 -10.30 15.31
N ILE A 329 14.88 -9.04 14.96
CA ILE A 329 15.12 -8.50 13.62
C ILE A 329 16.54 -7.93 13.54
N GLU A 330 17.36 -8.52 12.66
CA GLU A 330 18.76 -8.13 12.47
C GLU A 330 18.92 -6.78 11.78
N ASP A 331 18.06 -6.47 10.81
CA ASP A 331 18.12 -5.20 10.07
C ASP A 331 17.51 -4.05 10.88
N ASP A 332 18.32 -3.03 11.19
CA ASP A 332 17.90 -1.88 12.01
C ASP A 332 16.71 -1.12 11.41
N SER A 333 16.59 -1.07 10.08
CA SER A 333 15.48 -0.36 9.44
C SER A 333 14.15 -1.08 9.63
N TYR A 334 14.13 -2.41 9.49
CA TYR A 334 12.97 -3.25 9.76
C TYR A 334 12.66 -3.35 11.26
N LYS A 335 13.69 -3.40 12.11
CA LYS A 335 13.54 -3.39 13.56
C LYS A 335 12.88 -2.10 14.06
N ASP A 336 13.33 -0.95 13.57
CA ASP A 336 12.72 0.34 13.85
C ASP A 336 11.25 0.40 13.37
N LYS A 337 10.95 -0.19 12.20
CA LYS A 337 9.58 -0.32 11.67
C LYS A 337 8.71 -1.15 12.62
N CYS A 338 9.22 -2.31 13.06
CA CYS A 338 8.54 -3.20 13.99
C CYS A 338 8.17 -2.49 15.29
N TYR A 339 9.14 -1.84 15.95
CA TYR A 339 8.85 -1.10 17.18
C TYR A 339 7.82 0.02 16.98
N LYS A 340 7.85 0.71 15.83
CA LYS A 340 6.86 1.73 15.50
C LYS A 340 5.45 1.15 15.41
N GLU A 341 5.28 0.04 14.70
CA GLU A 341 3.98 -0.63 14.54
C GLU A 341 3.48 -1.23 15.86
N SER A 342 4.36 -1.87 16.63
CA SER A 342 4.04 -2.35 17.97
C SER A 342 3.61 -1.23 18.92
N ALA A 343 4.27 -0.07 18.88
CA ALA A 343 3.86 1.11 19.66
C ALA A 343 2.44 1.56 19.29
N ALA A 344 2.14 1.65 17.99
CA ALA A 344 0.84 2.08 17.49
C ALA A 344 -0.29 1.11 17.87
N SER A 345 -0.05 -0.20 17.77
CA SER A 345 -1.03 -1.24 18.13
C SER A 345 -1.28 -1.31 19.63
N SER A 346 -0.21 -1.36 20.42
CA SER A 346 -0.26 -1.45 21.89
C SER A 346 -0.72 -0.14 22.57
N ARG A 347 -0.78 0.96 21.82
CA ARG A 347 -0.95 2.34 22.34
C ARG A 347 0.07 2.68 23.43
N ASN A 348 1.27 2.11 23.37
CA ASN A 348 2.34 2.35 24.34
C ASN A 348 3.47 3.18 23.71
N ASN A 349 3.53 4.47 24.06
CA ASN A 349 4.55 5.38 23.51
C ASN A 349 5.98 5.04 23.98
N GLU A 350 6.16 4.28 25.07
CA GLU A 350 7.49 3.92 25.57
C GLU A 350 8.24 2.99 24.61
N VAL A 351 7.52 2.25 23.76
CA VAL A 351 8.12 1.41 22.71
C VAL A 351 8.88 2.26 21.69
N CYS A 352 8.45 3.49 21.41
CA CYS A 352 9.16 4.39 20.50
C CYS A 352 10.60 4.67 20.96
N SER A 353 10.90 4.61 22.27
CA SER A 353 12.25 4.82 22.79
C SER A 353 13.26 3.75 22.32
N LYS A 354 12.78 2.57 21.91
CA LYS A 354 13.59 1.46 21.39
C LYS A 354 14.01 1.65 19.93
N ILE A 355 13.44 2.65 19.23
CA ILE A 355 13.77 2.98 17.85
C ILE A 355 15.14 3.68 17.79
N SER A 356 16.04 3.09 17.01
CA SER A 356 17.44 3.50 16.90
C SER A 356 17.61 4.82 16.15
N LYS A 357 16.90 4.99 15.02
CA LYS A 357 17.03 6.20 14.18
C LYS A 357 16.13 7.31 14.69
N ASP A 358 16.74 8.41 15.15
CA ASP A 358 16.05 9.60 15.69
C ASP A 358 14.89 10.08 14.81
N SER A 359 15.06 10.12 13.48
CA SER A 359 14.00 10.56 12.57
C SER A 359 12.77 9.65 12.59
N LYS A 360 12.95 8.33 12.73
CA LYS A 360 11.86 7.36 12.83
C LYS A 360 11.26 7.37 14.23
N ARG A 361 12.09 7.55 15.26
CA ARG A 361 11.66 7.67 16.66
C ARG A 361 10.76 8.88 16.85
N ASP A 362 11.17 10.04 16.33
CA ASP A 362 10.37 11.26 16.39
C ASP A 362 9.05 11.09 15.62
N GLN A 363 9.06 10.40 14.47
CA GLN A 363 7.84 10.08 13.74
C GLN A 363 6.89 9.19 14.57
N CYS A 364 7.43 8.19 15.28
CA CYS A 364 6.66 7.36 16.20
C CYS A 364 5.98 8.20 17.28
N TYR A 365 6.71 9.09 17.96
CA TYR A 365 6.13 9.99 18.96
C TYR A 365 5.09 10.96 18.38
N MET A 366 5.29 11.47 17.17
CA MET A 366 4.30 12.33 16.51
C MET A 366 2.96 11.62 16.23
N ASP A 367 2.98 10.31 15.97
CA ASP A 367 1.75 9.51 15.79
C ASP A 367 0.91 9.46 17.09
N PHE A 368 1.54 9.60 18.27
CA PHE A 368 0.85 9.73 19.56
C PHE A 368 0.36 11.15 19.83
N ALA A 369 1.20 12.16 19.55
CA ALA A 369 0.83 13.56 19.71
C ALA A 369 -0.39 13.94 18.87
N THR A 370 -0.49 13.44 17.64
CA THR A 370 -1.67 13.67 16.77
C THR A 370 -2.95 13.00 17.29
N LYS A 371 -2.82 11.97 18.14
CA LYS A 371 -3.93 11.31 18.85
C LYS A 371 -4.21 11.92 20.23
N GLY A 372 -3.55 13.03 20.57
CA GLY A 372 -3.77 13.78 21.81
C GLY A 372 -2.85 13.44 22.98
N ASP A 373 -1.91 12.50 22.83
CA ASP A 373 -0.90 12.24 23.85
C ASP A 373 0.29 13.20 23.69
N TYR A 374 0.18 14.37 24.28
CA TYR A 374 1.23 15.40 24.23
C TYR A 374 2.37 15.18 25.24
N THR A 375 2.33 14.11 26.05
CA THR A 375 3.42 13.80 26.99
C THR A 375 4.72 13.43 26.27
N VAL A 376 4.60 13.03 24.99
CA VAL A 376 5.72 12.67 24.12
C VAL A 376 6.47 13.87 23.53
N CYS A 377 5.93 15.09 23.59
CA CYS A 377 6.55 16.26 22.96
C CYS A 377 7.98 16.54 23.48
N ASP A 378 8.23 16.24 24.76
CA ASP A 378 9.57 16.40 25.35
C ASP A 378 10.57 15.32 24.94
N LYS A 379 10.09 14.18 24.45
CA LYS A 379 10.91 13.07 23.95
C LYS A 379 11.40 13.29 22.50
N LEU A 380 10.88 14.30 21.80
CA LEU A 380 11.25 14.64 20.42
C LEU A 380 12.63 15.31 20.36
N VAL A 381 13.50 14.79 19.48
CA VAL A 381 14.86 15.33 19.25
C VAL A 381 14.84 16.43 18.18
N ASN A 382 14.09 16.23 17.10
CA ASN A 382 13.96 17.21 16.04
C ASN A 382 13.21 18.46 16.53
N LYS A 383 13.91 19.60 16.51
CA LYS A 383 13.40 20.88 17.01
C LYS A 383 12.10 21.32 16.33
N TYR A 384 11.95 21.08 15.02
CA TYR A 384 10.75 21.48 14.27
C TYR A 384 9.54 20.63 14.66
N LEU A 385 9.73 19.31 14.79
CA LEU A 385 8.67 18.41 15.25
C LEU A 385 8.28 18.72 16.69
N LYS A 386 9.26 19.01 17.56
CA LYS A 386 9.00 19.44 18.94
C LYS A 386 8.14 20.70 19.00
N GLN A 387 8.50 21.75 18.25
CA GLN A 387 7.71 22.98 18.17
C GLN A 387 6.29 22.74 17.64
N SER A 388 6.15 21.85 16.65
CA SER A 388 4.84 21.48 16.10
C SER A 388 3.98 20.76 17.13
N CYS A 389 4.57 19.81 17.88
CA CYS A 389 3.92 19.09 18.96
C CYS A 389 3.42 20.03 20.07
N GLU A 390 4.26 20.96 20.53
CA GLU A 390 3.88 21.97 21.53
C GLU A 390 2.77 22.90 21.04
N SER A 391 2.74 23.20 19.74
CA SER A 391 1.68 24.02 19.16
C SER A 391 0.34 23.26 19.15
N LEU A 392 0.35 21.98 18.80
CA LEU A 392 -0.84 21.12 18.88
C LEU A 392 -1.36 21.00 20.32
N LYS A 393 -0.45 20.83 21.28
CA LYS A 393 -0.77 20.81 22.72
C LYS A 393 -1.53 22.06 23.14
N LYS A 394 -0.98 23.25 22.88
CA LYS A 394 -1.64 24.54 23.20
C LYS A 394 -3.01 24.68 22.53
N LEU A 395 -3.14 24.27 21.27
CA LEU A 395 -4.42 24.31 20.56
C LEU A 395 -5.47 23.41 21.21
N SER A 396 -5.07 22.24 21.71
CA SER A 396 -5.98 21.34 22.42
C SER A 396 -6.46 21.92 23.76
N GLU A 397 -5.59 22.63 24.49
CA GLU A 397 -5.93 23.30 25.76
C GLU A 397 -6.94 24.44 25.55
N VAL A 398 -6.77 25.23 24.47
CA VAL A 398 -7.71 26.29 24.09
C VAL A 398 -9.08 25.70 23.74
N LYS A 399 -9.11 24.60 22.96
CA LYS A 399 -10.38 23.93 22.61
C LYS A 399 -11.09 23.32 23.81
N ALA A 400 -10.35 22.86 24.81
CA ALA A 400 -10.94 22.31 26.03
C ALA A 400 -11.50 23.39 26.98
N SER A 401 -11.09 24.65 26.79
CA SER A 401 -11.52 25.79 27.62
C SER A 401 -12.68 26.59 27.00
N ALA A 402 -13.07 26.26 25.77
CA ALA A 402 -14.18 26.87 25.03
C ALA A 402 -15.39 25.93 25.04
#